data_AF-A0A6A5JZZ0-F1
#
_entry.id   AF-A0A6A5JZZ0-F1
#
_cell.length_a   1.000
_cell.length_b   1.000
_cell.length_c   1.000
_cell.angle_alpha   90.00
_cell.angle_beta   90.00
_cell.angle_gamma   90.00
#
_symmetry.space_group_name_H-M   'P 1'
#
loop_
_entity.id
_entity.type
_entity.pdbx_description
1 polymer ?
#
loop_
_entity_poly.entity_id
_entity_poly.type
_entity_poly.pdbx_seq_one_letter_code
_entity_poly.pdbx_strand_id
1 'polypeptide(L)'
;IPKLSADGSNFKKWKAAIDIYARMLDAEDVLDGTMPIPEVPHYRGLIPEHEPIDVTTLKDDVSEHAEKMNRIKIYNEGREAINKPIIEKANNMASLRKAWKKMDASIDMALLQSLPPDIWQAVQGLDNCHMRWEEILRRFEEEGLNEESSAWADFFKLRCADQPNTLKFTDKFRSFLNRLKEMNLTLPEKGVLY
;
A
#
# COMPACT_ATOMS: atom_id res chain seq x y z
N ILE A 1 -12.54 -4.38 12.26
CA ILE A 1 -12.50 -2.95 11.86
C ILE A 1 -13.93 -2.55 11.46
N PRO A 2 -14.49 -1.43 11.95
CA PRO A 2 -15.82 -0.96 11.54
C PRO A 2 -15.83 -0.62 10.04
N LYS A 3 -17.00 -0.62 9.40
CA LYS A 3 -17.15 -0.06 8.06
C LYS A 3 -17.02 1.46 8.12
N LEU A 4 -16.25 2.07 7.23
CA LEU A 4 -16.21 3.52 7.07
C LEU A 4 -17.53 3.98 6.44
N SER A 5 -18.18 4.94 7.08
CA SER A 5 -19.38 5.55 6.53
C SER A 5 -19.01 6.39 5.30
N ALA A 6 -19.85 6.36 4.26
CA ALA A 6 -19.62 7.15 3.05
C ALA A 6 -19.58 8.67 3.31
N ASP A 7 -20.27 9.12 4.37
CA ASP A 7 -20.25 10.51 4.85
C ASP A 7 -19.07 10.81 5.80
N GLY A 8 -18.16 9.86 6.01
CA GLY A 8 -16.98 10.00 6.87
C GLY A 8 -17.27 10.26 8.36
N SER A 9 -18.52 10.09 8.79
CA SER A 9 -18.99 10.38 10.16
C SER A 9 -18.32 9.54 11.26
N ASN A 10 -17.61 8.48 10.90
CA ASN A 10 -16.85 7.64 11.83
C ASN A 10 -15.38 7.51 11.44
N PHE A 11 -14.86 8.45 10.64
CA PHE A 11 -13.53 8.36 10.05
C PHE A 11 -12.41 8.24 11.07
N LYS A 12 -12.38 8.99 12.19
CA LYS A 12 -11.32 8.86 13.19
C LYS A 12 -11.40 7.53 13.92
N LYS A 13 -12.61 7.04 14.21
CA LYS A 13 -12.81 5.71 14.79
C LYS A 13 -12.33 4.62 13.84
N TRP A 14 -12.61 4.76 12.55
CA TRP A 14 -12.16 3.86 11.50
C TRP A 14 -10.64 3.89 11.35
N LYS A 15 -10.04 5.09 11.26
CA LYS A 15 -8.59 5.32 11.18
C LYS A 15 -7.86 4.63 12.34
N ALA A 16 -8.29 4.93 13.57
CA ALA A 16 -7.71 4.32 14.77
C ALA A 16 -7.84 2.78 14.78
N ALA A 17 -8.93 2.23 14.23
CA ALA A 17 -9.11 0.78 14.13
C ALA A 17 -8.16 0.14 13.11
N ILE A 18 -7.85 0.82 12.00
CA ILE A 18 -6.82 0.38 11.04
C ILE A 18 -5.43 0.44 11.67
N ASP A 19 -5.09 1.54 12.36
CA ASP A 19 -3.80 1.68 13.04
C ASP A 19 -3.59 0.58 14.10
N ILE A 20 -4.63 0.27 14.88
CA ILE A 20 -4.58 -0.83 15.85
C ILE A 20 -4.42 -2.17 15.14
N TYR A 21 -5.11 -2.38 14.03
CA TYR A 21 -5.01 -3.62 13.26
C TYR A 21 -3.61 -3.82 12.66
N ALA A 22 -3.01 -2.76 12.10
CA ALA A 22 -1.63 -2.80 11.61
C ALA A 22 -0.64 -3.15 12.73
N ARG A 23 -0.80 -2.56 13.92
CA ARG A 23 -0.01 -2.92 15.11
C ARG A 23 -0.20 -4.37 15.55
N MET A 24 -1.41 -4.91 15.49
CA MET A 24 -1.67 -6.33 15.80
C MET A 24 -0.99 -7.29 14.81
N LEU A 25 -0.68 -6.81 13.60
CA LEU A 25 -0.02 -7.58 12.56
C LEU A 25 1.50 -7.33 12.49
N ASP A 26 2.06 -6.50 13.39
CA ASP A 26 3.43 -5.97 13.30
C ASP A 26 3.72 -5.35 11.92
N ALA A 27 2.74 -4.63 11.36
CA ALA A 27 2.74 -4.06 10.02
C ALA A 27 2.57 -2.53 10.02
N GLU A 28 2.80 -1.87 11.16
CA GLU A 28 2.72 -0.40 11.30
C GLU A 28 3.68 0.29 10.32
N ASP A 29 4.93 -0.20 10.27
CA ASP A 29 5.96 0.32 9.36
C ASP A 29 5.62 0.14 7.87
N VAL A 30 4.75 -0.83 7.54
CA VAL A 30 4.26 -1.05 6.17
C VAL A 30 3.10 -0.11 5.85
N LEU A 31 2.26 0.21 6.84
CA LEU A 31 1.15 1.15 6.69
C LEU A 31 1.64 2.60 6.54
N ASP A 32 2.61 3.00 7.35
CA ASP A 32 3.17 4.36 7.35
C ASP A 32 4.27 4.59 6.30
N GLY A 33 4.69 3.52 5.60
CA GLY A 33 5.65 3.57 4.52
C GLY A 33 7.12 3.64 4.97
N THR A 34 7.40 3.54 6.28
CA THR A 34 8.77 3.56 6.81
C THR A 34 9.56 2.29 6.46
N MET A 35 8.87 1.15 6.30
CA MET A 35 9.46 -0.10 5.81
C MET A 35 9.37 -0.17 4.28
N PRO A 36 10.48 0.05 3.55
CA PRO A 36 10.47 -0.01 2.10
C PRO A 36 10.24 -1.43 1.58
N ILE A 37 9.74 -1.52 0.35
CA ILE A 37 9.54 -2.79 -0.35
C ILE A 37 10.90 -3.51 -0.48
N PRO A 38 11.06 -4.74 0.04
CA PRO A 38 12.32 -5.46 -0.08
C PRO A 38 12.70 -5.75 -1.53
N GLU A 39 13.99 -5.69 -1.85
CA GLU A 39 14.52 -5.94 -3.20
C GLU A 39 14.15 -7.34 -3.73
N VAL A 40 14.20 -7.48 -5.06
CA VAL A 40 13.98 -8.79 -5.70
C VAL A 40 15.18 -9.68 -5.36
N PRO A 41 15.00 -10.98 -5.07
CA PRO A 41 16.13 -11.88 -4.90
C PRO A 41 16.99 -11.92 -6.16
N HIS A 42 18.30 -11.76 -5.99
CA HIS A 42 19.26 -11.80 -7.10
C HIS A 42 20.24 -12.96 -6.91
N TYR A 43 20.53 -13.66 -8.00
CA TYR A 43 21.45 -14.81 -8.06
C TYR A 43 22.74 -14.47 -8.82
N ARG A 44 23.13 -13.19 -8.82
CA ARG A 44 24.32 -12.74 -9.55
C ARG A 44 25.57 -13.38 -8.96
N GLY A 45 26.41 -13.94 -9.83
CA GLY A 45 27.65 -14.61 -9.43
C GLY A 45 27.49 -16.11 -9.16
N LEU A 46 26.30 -16.70 -9.41
CA LEU A 46 26.19 -18.15 -9.46
C LEU A 46 27.09 -18.72 -10.56
N ILE A 47 27.95 -19.65 -10.15
CA ILE A 47 28.74 -20.45 -11.06
C ILE A 47 27.82 -21.55 -11.61
N PRO A 48 27.69 -21.67 -12.95
CA PRO A 48 26.83 -22.67 -13.57
C PRO A 48 27.34 -24.08 -13.29
N GLU A 49 26.50 -25.06 -13.60
CA GLU A 49 26.95 -26.45 -13.53
C GLU A 49 28.03 -26.75 -14.58
N HIS A 50 28.93 -27.67 -14.26
CA HIS A 50 29.87 -28.19 -15.24
C HIS A 50 29.09 -28.97 -16.32
N GLU A 51 29.52 -28.88 -17.57
CA GLU A 51 28.91 -29.61 -18.68
C GLU A 51 28.90 -31.14 -18.40
N PRO A 52 27.84 -31.86 -18.79
CA PRO A 52 27.80 -33.31 -18.62
C PRO A 52 29.03 -33.97 -19.26
N ILE A 53 29.66 -34.91 -18.56
CA ILE A 53 30.75 -35.68 -19.13
C ILE A 53 30.17 -36.59 -20.21
N ASP A 54 30.61 -36.41 -21.46
CA ASP A 54 30.34 -37.40 -22.50
C ASP A 54 31.11 -38.69 -22.19
N VAL A 55 30.36 -39.69 -21.73
CA VAL A 55 30.88 -41.02 -21.36
C VAL A 55 31.06 -41.94 -22.57
N THR A 56 30.61 -41.54 -23.77
CA THR A 56 30.68 -42.37 -24.98
C THR A 56 32.06 -42.40 -25.62
N THR A 57 32.94 -41.47 -25.24
CA THR A 57 34.33 -41.33 -25.74
C THR A 57 35.40 -41.78 -24.74
N LEU A 58 35.00 -42.43 -23.64
CA LEU A 58 35.91 -42.96 -22.64
C LEU A 58 36.77 -44.07 -23.23
N LYS A 59 38.07 -43.81 -23.40
CA LYS A 59 39.08 -44.83 -23.67
C LYS A 59 39.58 -45.41 -22.34
N ASP A 60 40.05 -46.66 -22.34
CA ASP A 60 40.52 -47.42 -21.18
C ASP A 60 41.76 -46.86 -20.46
N ASP A 61 42.18 -45.62 -20.77
CA ASP A 61 43.29 -44.97 -20.07
C ASP A 61 42.80 -44.37 -18.74
N VAL A 62 42.94 -45.19 -17.70
CA VAL A 62 42.47 -44.92 -16.32
C VAL A 62 43.08 -43.64 -15.74
N SER A 63 44.28 -43.23 -16.19
CA SER A 63 45.00 -42.09 -15.61
C SER A 63 44.41 -40.74 -16.02
N GLU A 64 44.20 -40.49 -17.32
CA GLU A 64 43.62 -39.23 -17.81
C GLU A 64 42.16 -39.05 -17.33
N HIS A 65 41.43 -40.16 -17.22
CA HIS A 65 40.08 -40.16 -16.68
C HIS A 65 40.05 -39.77 -15.19
N ALA A 66 40.94 -40.34 -14.38
CA ALA A 66 41.06 -40.00 -12.95
C ALA A 66 41.39 -38.52 -12.73
N GLU A 67 42.29 -37.95 -13.53
CA GLU A 67 42.60 -36.52 -13.48
C GLU A 67 41.41 -35.63 -13.87
N LYS A 68 40.69 -36.01 -14.94
CA LYS A 68 39.47 -35.29 -15.37
C LYS A 68 38.40 -35.30 -14.27
N MET A 69 38.17 -36.46 -13.65
CA MET A 69 37.23 -36.59 -12.53
C MET A 69 37.66 -35.77 -11.31
N ASN A 70 38.97 -35.72 -11.01
CA ASN A 70 39.49 -34.92 -9.91
C ASN A 70 39.31 -33.40 -10.16
N ARG A 71 39.54 -32.92 -11.39
CA ARG A 71 39.28 -31.51 -11.76
C ARG A 71 37.80 -31.14 -11.60
N ILE A 72 36.89 -32.02 -12.03
CA ILE A 72 35.44 -31.80 -11.90
C ILE A 72 35.02 -31.78 -10.44
N LYS A 73 35.59 -32.66 -9.61
CA LYS A 73 35.36 -32.66 -8.17
C LYS A 73 35.79 -31.33 -7.54
N ILE A 74 37.02 -30.87 -7.80
CA ILE A 74 37.53 -29.58 -7.29
C ILE A 74 36.66 -28.41 -7.76
N TYR A 75 36.23 -28.43 -9.03
CA TYR A 75 35.33 -27.42 -9.57
C TYR A 75 33.98 -27.40 -8.84
N ASN A 76 33.36 -28.57 -8.63
CA ASN A 76 32.08 -28.68 -7.94
C ASN A 76 32.18 -28.26 -6.46
N GLU A 77 33.26 -28.63 -5.77
CA GLU A 77 33.51 -28.19 -4.40
C GLU A 77 33.67 -26.65 -4.32
N GLY A 78 34.43 -26.05 -5.24
CA GLY A 78 34.57 -24.59 -5.34
C GLY A 78 33.25 -23.89 -5.70
N ARG A 79 32.49 -24.47 -6.64
CA ARG A 79 31.16 -24.00 -7.05
C ARG A 79 30.20 -23.99 -5.86
N GLU A 80 30.13 -25.09 -5.10
CA GLU A 80 29.25 -25.20 -3.96
C GLU A 80 29.61 -24.17 -2.88
N ALA A 81 30.91 -24.03 -2.57
CA ALA A 81 31.39 -23.05 -1.61
C ALA A 81 31.02 -21.60 -1.97
N ILE A 82 31.04 -21.25 -3.27
CA ILE A 82 30.70 -19.90 -3.76
C ILE A 82 29.18 -19.71 -3.88
N ASN A 83 28.47 -20.70 -4.43
CA ASN A 83 27.04 -20.59 -4.69
C ASN A 83 26.21 -20.63 -3.41
N LYS A 84 26.62 -21.42 -2.40
CA LYS A 84 25.87 -21.57 -1.14
C LYS A 84 25.54 -20.23 -0.45
N PRO A 85 26.50 -19.33 -0.15
CA PRO A 85 26.17 -18.04 0.47
C PRO A 85 25.32 -17.13 -0.42
N ILE A 86 25.47 -17.20 -1.75
CA ILE A 86 24.66 -16.42 -2.70
C ILE A 86 23.19 -16.89 -2.64
N ILE A 87 22.98 -18.21 -2.67
CA ILE A 87 21.64 -18.82 -2.58
C ILE A 87 21.01 -18.53 -1.22
N GLU A 88 21.74 -18.67 -0.12
CA GLU A 88 21.25 -18.35 1.23
C GLU A 88 20.82 -16.89 1.34
N LYS A 89 21.63 -15.95 0.82
CA LYS A 89 21.29 -14.53 0.81
C LYS A 89 20.04 -14.26 -0.03
N ALA A 90 19.93 -14.85 -1.22
CA ALA A 90 18.76 -14.72 -2.08
C ALA A 90 17.49 -15.30 -1.43
N ASN A 91 17.60 -16.45 -0.76
CA ASN A 91 16.50 -17.07 -0.01
C ASN A 91 16.03 -16.22 1.17
N ASN A 92 16.96 -15.59 1.89
CA ASN A 92 16.64 -14.66 2.97
C ASN A 92 15.90 -13.43 2.43
N MET A 93 16.36 -12.84 1.33
CA MET A 93 15.66 -11.74 0.66
C MET A 93 14.26 -12.15 0.19
N ALA A 94 14.12 -13.36 -0.38
CA ALA A 94 12.83 -13.88 -0.82
C ALA A 94 11.86 -14.04 0.35
N SER A 95 12.36 -14.52 1.50
CA SER A 95 11.58 -14.67 2.73
C SER A 95 11.10 -13.33 3.28
N LEU A 96 12.00 -12.33 3.35
CA LEU A 96 11.67 -10.97 3.78
C LEU A 96 10.61 -10.34 2.86
N ARG A 97 10.81 -10.43 1.54
CA ARG A 97 9.86 -9.90 0.56
C ARG A 97 8.49 -10.58 0.65
N LYS A 98 8.47 -11.89 0.91
CA LYS A 98 7.22 -12.65 1.11
C LYS A 98 6.50 -12.22 2.38
N ALA A 99 7.22 -11.99 3.47
CA ALA A 99 6.65 -11.48 4.72
C ALA A 99 6.06 -10.09 4.53
N TRP A 100 6.82 -9.17 3.92
CA TRP A 100 6.35 -7.81 3.60
C TRP A 100 5.08 -7.84 2.76
N LYS A 101 5.05 -8.61 1.66
CA LYS A 101 3.85 -8.75 0.80
C LYS A 101 2.63 -9.28 1.55
N LYS A 102 2.85 -10.16 2.55
CA LYS A 102 1.76 -10.70 3.36
C LYS A 102 1.17 -9.61 4.27
N MET A 103 2.02 -8.77 4.86
CA MET A 103 1.59 -7.63 5.67
C MET A 103 0.81 -6.62 4.83
N ASP A 104 1.39 -6.18 3.72
CA ASP A 104 0.78 -5.26 2.75
C ASP A 104 -0.60 -5.77 2.30
N ALA A 105 -0.69 -7.03 1.84
CA ALA A 105 -1.96 -7.63 1.43
C ALA A 105 -2.99 -7.75 2.57
N SER A 106 -2.54 -7.94 3.81
CA SER A 106 -3.45 -8.07 4.96
C SER A 106 -4.07 -6.72 5.32
N ILE A 107 -3.29 -5.64 5.25
CA ILE A 107 -3.79 -4.26 5.37
C ILE A 107 -4.73 -3.94 4.20
N ASP A 108 -4.33 -4.27 2.98
CA ASP A 108 -5.13 -4.01 1.78
C ASP A 108 -6.50 -4.70 1.84
N MET A 109 -6.54 -5.94 2.33
CA MET A 109 -7.80 -6.66 2.56
C MET A 109 -8.65 -6.00 3.64
N ALA A 110 -8.03 -5.50 4.72
CA ALA A 110 -8.73 -4.75 5.74
C ALA A 110 -9.31 -3.42 5.21
N LEU A 111 -8.58 -2.71 4.34
CA LEU A 111 -9.06 -1.51 3.65
C LEU A 111 -10.23 -1.85 2.74
N LEU A 112 -10.08 -2.82 1.82
CA LEU A 112 -11.16 -3.28 0.93
C LEU A 112 -12.42 -3.69 1.70
N GLN A 113 -12.26 -4.42 2.80
CA GLN A 113 -13.37 -4.89 3.61
C GLN A 113 -14.01 -3.80 4.45
N SER A 114 -13.36 -2.68 4.70
CA SER A 114 -13.89 -1.62 5.57
C SER A 114 -14.36 -0.39 4.80
N LEU A 115 -13.84 -0.15 3.60
CA LEU A 115 -14.17 1.01 2.77
C LEU A 115 -15.47 0.84 1.98
N PRO A 116 -16.18 1.94 1.71
CA PRO A 116 -17.20 2.03 0.67
C PRO A 116 -16.63 1.72 -0.73
N PRO A 117 -17.42 1.09 -1.62
CA PRO A 117 -16.95 0.67 -2.94
C PRO A 117 -16.42 1.81 -3.82
N ASP A 118 -17.05 2.99 -3.75
CA ASP A 118 -16.67 4.19 -4.48
C ASP A 118 -15.30 4.72 -4.05
N ILE A 119 -15.03 4.74 -2.74
CA ILE A 119 -13.73 5.13 -2.20
C ILE A 119 -12.66 4.11 -2.58
N TRP A 120 -12.97 2.81 -2.45
CA TRP A 120 -12.04 1.76 -2.85
C TRP A 120 -11.67 1.85 -4.34
N GLN A 121 -12.65 2.06 -5.22
CA GLN A 121 -12.40 2.17 -6.66
C GLN A 121 -11.43 3.29 -7.02
N ALA A 122 -11.41 4.37 -6.23
CA ALA A 122 -10.55 5.51 -6.49
C ALA A 122 -9.09 5.29 -6.06
N VAL A 123 -8.83 4.34 -5.14
CA VAL A 123 -7.49 4.07 -4.60
C VAL A 123 -6.93 2.70 -4.99
N GLN A 124 -7.75 1.78 -5.50
CA GLN A 124 -7.32 0.40 -5.83
C GLN A 124 -6.13 0.34 -6.80
N GLY A 125 -5.98 1.34 -7.69
CA GLY A 125 -4.92 1.42 -8.69
C GLY A 125 -3.55 1.87 -8.17
N LEU A 126 -3.44 2.25 -6.89
CA LEU A 126 -2.16 2.63 -6.28
C LEU A 126 -1.30 1.40 -5.98
N ASP A 127 0.02 1.58 -5.90
CA ASP A 127 0.97 0.45 -5.93
C ASP A 127 0.96 -0.42 -4.66
N ASN A 128 0.72 0.17 -3.50
CA ASN A 128 0.80 -0.51 -2.20
C ASN A 128 -0.20 0.06 -1.18
N CYS A 129 -0.36 -0.63 -0.04
CA CYS A 129 -1.33 -0.25 0.97
C CYS A 129 -1.03 1.12 1.58
N HIS A 130 0.26 1.51 1.71
CA HIS A 130 0.66 2.81 2.23
C HIS A 130 0.18 3.96 1.34
N MET A 131 0.37 3.88 0.02
CA MET A 131 -0.13 4.90 -0.91
C MET A 131 -1.66 5.00 -0.87
N ARG A 132 -2.35 3.85 -0.76
CA ARG A 132 -3.81 3.84 -0.58
C ARG A 132 -4.21 4.51 0.73
N TRP A 133 -3.51 4.19 1.80
CA TRP A 133 -3.74 4.75 3.12
C TRP A 133 -3.57 6.26 3.12
N GLU A 134 -2.45 6.79 2.61
CA GLU A 134 -2.23 8.23 2.50
C GLU A 134 -3.30 8.92 1.67
N GLU A 135 -3.68 8.39 0.51
CA GLU A 135 -4.71 9.01 -0.33
C GLU A 135 -6.09 9.00 0.33
N ILE A 136 -6.42 7.94 1.08
CA ILE A 136 -7.66 7.92 1.88
C ILE A 136 -7.59 9.00 2.96
N LEU A 137 -6.50 9.07 3.73
CA LEU A 137 -6.35 10.08 4.78
C LEU A 137 -6.46 11.48 4.20
N ARG A 138 -5.75 11.75 3.10
CA ARG A 138 -5.78 13.01 2.38
C ARG A 138 -7.21 13.40 1.98
N ARG A 139 -7.99 12.49 1.39
CA ARG A 139 -9.38 12.77 1.00
C ARG A 139 -10.27 13.13 2.18
N PHE A 140 -10.16 12.42 3.30
CA PHE A 140 -11.02 12.68 4.46
C PHE A 140 -10.58 13.90 5.27
N GLU A 141 -9.27 14.18 5.34
CA GLU A 141 -8.70 15.30 6.09
C GLU A 141 -8.71 16.62 5.28
N GLU A 142 -8.40 16.60 3.98
CA GLU A 142 -8.35 17.80 3.13
C GLU A 142 -9.68 18.14 2.44
N GLU A 143 -10.44 17.15 1.97
CA GLU A 143 -11.70 17.41 1.24
C GLU A 143 -12.91 17.58 2.18
N GLY A 144 -12.69 17.49 3.49
CA GLY A 144 -13.69 17.77 4.51
C GLY A 144 -14.84 16.76 4.58
N LEU A 145 -14.61 15.53 4.09
CA LEU A 145 -15.54 14.40 4.26
C LEU A 145 -15.58 13.90 5.72
N ASN A 146 -14.67 14.34 6.59
CA ASN A 146 -14.69 14.02 8.01
C ASN A 146 -15.75 14.86 8.76
N GLU A 147 -17.02 14.54 8.57
CA GLU A 147 -18.14 15.09 9.36
C GLU A 147 -18.26 14.42 10.73
N GLU A 148 -17.14 14.12 11.40
CA GLU A 148 -17.18 13.70 12.79
C GLU A 148 -17.59 14.89 13.68
N SER A 149 -18.89 14.91 13.99
CA SER A 149 -19.44 15.52 15.21
C SER A 149 -19.13 17.01 15.39
N SER A 150 -19.39 17.82 14.37
CA SER A 150 -19.68 19.24 14.62
C SER A 150 -21.18 19.45 14.52
N ALA A 151 -21.74 20.36 15.33
CA ALA A 151 -23.12 20.80 15.16
C ALA A 151 -23.43 21.27 13.73
N TRP A 152 -22.39 21.61 12.96
CA TRP A 152 -22.45 21.89 11.53
C TRP A 152 -22.77 20.67 10.66
N ALA A 153 -22.21 19.50 10.94
CA ALA A 153 -22.56 18.26 10.21
C ALA A 153 -24.04 17.88 10.42
N ASP A 154 -24.53 17.94 11.66
CA ASP A 154 -25.95 17.71 11.96
C ASP A 154 -26.83 18.80 11.33
N PHE A 155 -26.38 20.06 11.35
CA PHE A 155 -27.06 21.17 10.67
C PHE A 155 -27.14 20.93 9.15
N PHE A 156 -26.06 20.51 8.49
CA PHE A 156 -26.05 20.21 7.05
C PHE A 156 -26.94 19.00 6.72
N LYS A 157 -26.89 17.94 7.53
CA LYS A 157 -27.80 16.79 7.38
C LYS A 157 -29.27 17.18 7.50
N LEU A 158 -29.61 18.11 8.40
CA LEU A 158 -30.99 18.56 8.63
C LEU A 158 -31.48 19.64 7.65
N ARG A 159 -30.59 20.54 7.19
CA ARG A 159 -30.97 21.76 6.46
C ARG A 159 -30.44 21.83 5.03
N CYS A 160 -29.50 20.97 4.65
CA CYS A 160 -28.84 20.96 3.35
C CYS A 160 -28.64 19.52 2.84
N ALA A 161 -29.68 18.70 2.92
CA ALA A 161 -29.66 17.30 2.47
C ALA A 161 -29.34 17.13 0.97
N ASP A 162 -29.41 18.20 0.18
CA ASP A 162 -29.05 18.26 -1.23
C ASP A 162 -27.56 18.54 -1.49
N GLN A 163 -26.76 18.79 -0.45
CA GLN A 163 -25.33 19.13 -0.58
C GLN A 163 -24.44 17.96 -0.12
N PRO A 164 -23.50 17.46 -0.96
CA PRO A 164 -22.73 16.24 -0.65
C PRO A 164 -21.66 16.40 0.42
N ASN A 165 -21.16 17.63 0.65
CA ASN A 165 -20.15 17.94 1.66
C ASN A 165 -20.13 19.45 1.96
N THR A 166 -19.47 19.81 3.07
CA THR A 166 -19.34 21.20 3.53
C THR A 166 -18.68 22.11 2.49
N LEU A 167 -17.68 21.61 1.74
CA LEU A 167 -16.98 22.40 0.72
C LEU A 167 -17.92 22.88 -0.39
N LYS A 168 -18.69 21.97 -0.99
CA LYS A 168 -19.68 22.28 -2.03
C LYS A 168 -20.76 23.23 -1.52
N PHE A 169 -21.22 23.05 -0.28
CA PHE A 169 -22.12 24.01 0.33
C PHE A 169 -21.48 25.40 0.41
N THR A 170 -20.25 25.52 0.92
CA THR A 170 -19.59 26.83 1.07
C THR A 170 -19.34 27.52 -0.26
N ASP A 171 -19.01 26.77 -1.31
CA ASP A 171 -18.83 27.32 -2.65
C ASP A 171 -20.15 27.81 -3.24
N LYS A 172 -21.22 27.02 -3.11
CA LYS A 172 -22.56 27.40 -3.55
C LYS A 172 -23.08 28.62 -2.77
N PHE A 173 -22.83 28.66 -1.46
CA PHE A 173 -23.19 29.78 -0.60
C PHE A 173 -22.43 31.05 -0.99
N ARG A 174 -21.10 30.97 -1.21
CA ARG A 174 -20.28 32.08 -1.71
C ARG A 174 -20.75 32.56 -3.09
N SER A 175 -21.08 31.63 -3.99
CA SER A 175 -21.63 31.95 -5.30
C SER A 175 -22.95 32.73 -5.18
N PHE A 176 -23.86 32.30 -4.30
CA PHE A 176 -25.09 33.04 -4.03
C PHE A 176 -24.84 34.41 -3.41
N LEU A 177 -23.91 34.54 -2.46
CA LEU A 177 -23.55 35.84 -1.89
C LEU A 177 -22.97 36.79 -2.93
N ASN A 178 -22.13 36.30 -3.84
CA ASN A 178 -21.59 37.11 -4.93
C ASN A 178 -22.70 37.54 -5.89
N ARG A 179 -23.62 36.65 -6.23
CA ARG A 179 -24.79 36.97 -7.06
C ARG A 179 -25.70 38.02 -6.41
N LEU A 180 -25.87 37.96 -5.08
CA LEU A 180 -26.61 38.98 -4.33
C LEU A 180 -25.90 40.35 -4.33
N LYS A 181 -24.56 40.36 -4.24
CA LYS A 181 -23.75 41.58 -4.39
C LYS A 181 -23.87 42.18 -5.79
N GLU A 182 -23.82 41.35 -6.83
CA GLU A 182 -23.98 41.76 -8.23
C GLU A 182 -25.37 42.36 -8.50
N MET A 183 -26.40 41.89 -7.78
CA MET A 183 -27.75 42.42 -7.89
C MET A 183 -27.93 43.81 -7.23
N ASN A 184 -26.88 44.41 -6.65
CA ASN A 184 -26.93 45.70 -5.95
C ASN A 184 -28.07 45.79 -4.91
N LEU A 185 -28.44 44.65 -4.34
CA LEU A 185 -29.45 44.60 -3.28
C LEU A 185 -28.82 45.15 -2.01
N THR A 186 -29.41 46.20 -1.44
CA THR A 186 -29.12 46.70 -0.10
C THR A 186 -29.56 45.65 0.92
N LEU A 187 -28.70 44.65 1.12
CA LEU A 187 -28.89 43.67 2.19
C LEU A 187 -28.76 44.39 3.54
N PRO A 188 -29.66 44.14 4.50
CA PRO A 188 -29.54 44.68 5.85
C PRO A 188 -28.23 44.20 6.50
N GLU A 189 -27.57 45.08 7.26
CA GLU A 189 -26.27 44.80 7.92
C GLU A 189 -26.29 43.56 8.83
N LYS A 190 -27.47 43.09 9.23
CA LYS A 190 -27.67 41.88 10.02
C LYS A 190 -28.83 41.08 9.42
N GLY A 191 -28.59 39.79 9.20
CA GLY A 191 -29.62 38.86 8.75
C GLY A 191 -30.73 38.75 9.79
N VAL A 192 -31.94 39.14 9.42
CA VAL A 192 -33.13 38.95 10.25
C VAL A 192 -33.71 37.59 9.88
N LEU A 193 -33.52 36.61 10.76
CA LEU A 193 -34.27 35.36 10.71
C LEU A 193 -35.67 35.65 11.28
N TYR A 194 -36.68 35.62 10.42
CA TYR A 194 -38.08 35.51 10.85
C TYR A 194 -38.43 34.02 11.00
#